data_AF-A0A0J8TE15-F1
#
_entry.id   AF-A0A0J8TE15-F1
#
_cell.length_a   1.000
_cell.length_b   1.000
_cell.length_c   1.000
_cell.angle_alpha   90.00
_cell.angle_beta   90.00
_cell.angle_gamma   90.00
#
_symmetry.space_group_name_H-M   'P 1'
#
loop_
_entity.id
_entity.type
_entity.pdbx_description
1 polymer ?
#
loop_
_entity_poly.entity_id
_entity_poly.type
_entity_poly.pdbx_seq_one_letter_code
_entity_poly.pdbx_strand_id
1 'polypeptide(L)'
;MNVPPGETVAIQGLGGLGHLAIQCANRFGYRVVAISRDSKKEKFARALGAHEYIDTSKEDVSKALRRLGKASMIVLTAPNADVVNPLLNGLEARGKLLMLSELQNINCMVETFPLARANDAFGKNSHKN
;
A
#
# COMPACT_ATOMS: atom_id res chain seq x y z
N MET A 1 -0.15 14.06 7.80
CA MET A 1 0.40 13.28 6.68
C MET A 1 1.24 14.23 5.84
N ASN A 2 2.56 14.06 5.77
CA ASN A 2 3.42 14.92 4.97
C ASN A 2 3.76 14.22 3.64
N VAL A 3 2.89 14.36 2.65
CA VAL A 3 3.12 13.91 1.27
C VAL A 3 2.94 15.15 0.40
N PRO A 4 3.98 15.66 -0.28
CA PRO A 4 3.86 16.88 -1.06
C PRO A 4 3.02 16.67 -2.34
N PRO A 5 2.34 17.71 -2.84
CA PRO A 5 1.70 17.67 -4.16
C PRO A 5 2.69 17.28 -5.26
N GLY A 6 2.20 16.63 -6.31
CA GLY A 6 3.02 16.07 -7.40
C GLY A 6 3.47 14.62 -7.16
N GLU A 7 3.47 14.16 -5.90
CA GLU A 7 3.84 12.78 -5.58
C GLU A 7 2.83 11.75 -6.06
N THR A 8 3.28 10.49 -6.10
CA THR A 8 2.46 9.37 -6.55
C THR A 8 1.60 8.83 -5.40
N VAL A 9 0.28 8.87 -5.59
CA VAL A 9 -0.69 8.29 -4.66
C VAL A 9 -1.44 7.16 -5.34
N ALA A 10 -1.30 5.95 -4.78
CA ALA A 10 -1.99 4.76 -5.27
C ALA A 10 -3.26 4.50 -4.47
N ILE A 11 -4.38 4.26 -5.16
CA ILE A 11 -5.68 3.94 -4.54
C ILE A 11 -5.97 2.48 -4.82
N GLN A 12 -5.91 1.64 -3.78
CA GLN A 12 -6.28 0.23 -3.87
C GLN A 12 -7.73 0.00 -3.46
N GLY A 13 -8.53 -0.44 -4.43
CA GLY A 13 -9.95 -0.71 -4.27
C GLY A 13 -10.81 0.40 -4.89
N LEU A 14 -11.68 0.02 -5.82
CA LEU A 14 -12.59 0.92 -6.53
C LEU A 14 -14.04 0.69 -6.12
N GLY A 15 -14.30 0.86 -4.82
CA GLY A 15 -15.65 0.99 -4.26
C GLY A 15 -16.00 2.45 -4.00
N GLY A 16 -17.08 2.72 -3.25
CA GLY A 16 -17.53 4.09 -2.96
C GLY A 16 -16.44 5.00 -2.38
N LEU A 17 -15.68 4.53 -1.39
CA LEU A 17 -14.54 5.26 -0.82
C LEU A 17 -13.38 5.42 -1.80
N GLY A 18 -13.10 4.39 -2.60
CA GLY A 18 -12.06 4.43 -3.63
C GLY A 18 -12.34 5.49 -4.69
N HIS A 19 -13.59 5.62 -5.12
CA HIS A 19 -13.99 6.64 -6.08
C HIS A 19 -13.77 8.06 -5.55
N LEU A 20 -14.11 8.30 -4.29
CA LEU A 20 -13.85 9.59 -3.63
C LEU A 20 -12.34 9.82 -3.46
N ALA A 21 -11.60 8.78 -3.07
CA ALA A 21 -10.15 8.88 -2.89
C ALA A 21 -9.43 9.26 -4.19
N ILE A 22 -9.84 8.72 -5.35
CA ILE A 22 -9.30 9.13 -6.66
C ILE A 22 -9.56 10.61 -6.92
N GLN A 23 -10.82 11.04 -6.78
CA GLN A 23 -11.21 12.42 -7.06
C GLN A 23 -10.49 13.41 -6.13
N CYS A 24 -10.43 13.12 -4.83
CA CYS A 24 -9.71 13.92 -3.84
C CYS A 24 -8.21 13.97 -4.15
N ALA A 25 -7.58 12.83 -4.42
CA ALA A 25 -6.14 12.78 -4.71
C ALA A 25 -5.79 13.57 -5.98
N ASN A 26 -6.60 13.44 -7.03
CA ASN A 26 -6.42 14.21 -8.26
C ASN A 26 -6.57 15.71 -8.01
N ARG A 27 -7.61 16.12 -7.25
CA ARG A 27 -7.87 17.52 -6.92
C ARG A 27 -6.80 18.15 -6.03
N PHE A 28 -6.09 17.34 -5.24
CA PHE A 28 -4.96 17.76 -4.41
C PHE A 28 -3.62 17.79 -5.17
N GLY A 29 -3.62 17.49 -6.47
CA GLY A 29 -2.46 17.61 -7.33
C GLY A 29 -1.50 16.43 -7.27
N TYR A 30 -1.96 15.25 -6.85
CA TYR A 30 -1.16 14.03 -6.88
C TYR A 30 -1.23 13.33 -8.23
N ARG A 31 -0.18 12.56 -8.57
CA ARG A 31 -0.25 11.59 -9.66
C ARG A 31 -0.97 10.34 -9.15
N VAL A 32 -2.23 10.21 -9.52
CA VAL A 32 -3.12 9.16 -9.02
C VAL A 32 -2.97 7.86 -9.82
N VAL A 33 -2.68 6.77 -9.12
CA VAL A 33 -2.65 5.40 -9.66
C VAL A 33 -3.84 4.61 -9.10
N ALA A 34 -4.80 4.25 -9.93
CA ALA A 34 -5.91 3.40 -9.51
C ALA A 34 -5.51 1.92 -9.60
N ILE A 35 -5.86 1.13 -8.59
CA ILE A 35 -5.54 -0.29 -8.52
C ILE A 35 -6.84 -1.06 -8.27
N SER A 36 -7.10 -2.06 -9.12
CA SER A 36 -8.20 -3.00 -8.94
C SER A 36 -7.88 -4.34 -9.59
N ARG A 37 -8.62 -5.37 -9.18
CA ARG A 37 -8.76 -6.60 -9.95
C ARG A 37 -9.70 -6.30 -11.12
N ASP A 38 -9.34 -6.74 -12.33
CA ASP A 38 -10.07 -6.56 -13.60
C ASP A 38 -9.83 -5.23 -14.34
N SER A 39 -9.92 -5.27 -15.68
CA SER A 39 -9.75 -4.10 -16.55
C SER A 39 -11.07 -3.38 -16.87
N LYS A 40 -12.22 -3.85 -16.38
CA LYS A 40 -13.51 -3.24 -16.69
C LYS A 40 -13.66 -1.87 -16.05
N LYS A 41 -12.99 -1.64 -14.91
CA LYS A 41 -13.07 -0.39 -14.16
C LYS A 41 -12.06 0.67 -14.60
N GLU A 42 -11.15 0.35 -15.52
CA GLU A 42 -10.10 1.29 -15.95
C GLU A 42 -10.68 2.58 -16.53
N LYS A 43 -11.60 2.46 -17.49
CA LYS A 43 -12.23 3.62 -18.13
C LYS A 43 -12.92 4.51 -17.10
N PHE A 44 -13.57 3.91 -16.13
CA PHE A 44 -14.27 4.62 -15.07
C PHE A 44 -13.29 5.29 -14.08
N ALA A 45 -12.24 4.59 -13.67
CA ALA A 45 -11.19 5.16 -12.81
C ALA A 45 -10.51 6.38 -13.47
N ARG A 46 -10.21 6.31 -14.76
CA ARG A 46 -9.66 7.43 -15.54
C ARG A 46 -10.63 8.61 -15.60
N ALA A 47 -11.93 8.35 -15.79
CA ALA A 47 -12.95 9.40 -15.76
C ALA A 47 -13.06 10.10 -14.39
N LEU A 48 -12.74 9.40 -13.29
CA LEU A 48 -12.68 9.98 -11.94
C LEU A 48 -11.40 10.78 -11.67
N GLY A 49 -10.40 10.73 -12.55
CA GLY A 49 -9.12 11.43 -12.40
C GLY A 49 -7.90 10.55 -12.11
N ALA A 50 -7.99 9.24 -12.30
CA ALA A 50 -6.81 8.39 -12.27
C ALA A 50 -5.93 8.64 -13.49
N HIS A 51 -4.64 8.85 -13.26
CA HIS A 51 -3.64 9.04 -14.32
C HIS A 51 -3.15 7.68 -14.85
N GLU A 52 -3.02 6.73 -13.94
CA GLU A 52 -2.59 5.35 -14.22
C GLU A 52 -3.59 4.35 -13.68
N TYR A 53 -3.60 3.15 -14.26
CA TYR A 53 -4.42 2.04 -13.81
C TYR A 53 -3.60 0.75 -13.78
N ILE A 54 -3.70 0.00 -12.67
CA ILE A 54 -3.06 -1.30 -12.50
C ILE A 54 -4.15 -2.36 -12.33
N ASP A 55 -4.17 -3.31 -13.26
CA ASP A 55 -5.01 -4.51 -13.18
C ASP A 55 -4.24 -5.63 -12.48
N THR A 56 -4.56 -5.88 -11.22
CA THR A 56 -3.87 -6.90 -10.41
C THR A 56 -4.21 -8.33 -10.81
N SER A 57 -5.10 -8.55 -11.80
CA SER A 57 -5.31 -9.86 -12.42
C SER A 57 -4.30 -10.17 -13.53
N LYS A 58 -3.60 -9.15 -14.05
CA LYS A 58 -2.66 -9.27 -15.17
C LYS A 58 -1.20 -9.10 -14.75
N GLU A 59 -0.95 -8.30 -13.71
CA GLU A 59 0.42 -8.07 -13.22
C GLU A 59 0.48 -7.94 -11.70
N ASP A 60 1.68 -8.20 -11.15
CA ASP A 60 1.97 -7.96 -9.74
C ASP A 60 1.99 -6.46 -9.45
N VAL A 61 1.20 -6.04 -8.45
CA VAL A 61 1.06 -4.63 -8.08
C VAL A 61 2.38 -4.01 -7.62
N SER A 62 3.24 -4.76 -6.94
CA SER A 62 4.54 -4.28 -6.47
C SER A 62 5.45 -3.96 -7.64
N LYS A 63 5.50 -4.85 -8.64
CA LYS A 63 6.28 -4.64 -9.88
C LYS A 63 5.73 -3.46 -10.69
N ALA A 64 4.42 -3.37 -10.83
CA ALA A 64 3.76 -2.29 -11.53
C ALA A 64 4.05 -0.92 -10.89
N LEU A 65 3.90 -0.82 -9.56
CA LEU A 65 4.22 0.40 -8.83
C LEU A 65 5.70 0.76 -8.93
N ARG A 66 6.62 -0.21 -8.85
CA ARG A 66 8.06 0.04 -9.03
C ARG A 66 8.40 0.58 -10.41
N ARG A 67 7.75 0.07 -11.48
CA ARG A 67 7.91 0.59 -12.86
C ARG A 67 7.46 2.05 -12.96
N LEU A 68 6.46 2.43 -12.16
CA LEU A 68 5.96 3.80 -12.08
C LEU A 68 6.77 4.69 -11.11
N GLY A 69 7.86 4.21 -10.51
CA GLY A 69 8.65 5.01 -9.56
C GLY A 69 8.24 4.88 -8.09
N LYS A 70 7.42 3.87 -7.76
CA LYS A 70 6.82 3.60 -6.44
C LYS A 70 5.76 4.64 -6.03
N ALA A 71 5.08 4.36 -4.93
CA ALA A 71 4.08 5.25 -4.35
C ALA A 71 4.56 5.86 -3.04
N SER A 72 4.36 7.16 -2.89
CA SER A 72 4.60 7.91 -1.65
C SER A 72 3.49 7.68 -0.64
N MET A 73 2.28 7.43 -1.14
CA MET A 73 1.15 7.00 -0.32
C MET A 73 0.31 5.96 -1.07
N ILE A 74 -0.14 4.95 -0.33
CA ILE A 74 -1.15 4.02 -0.79
C ILE A 74 -2.37 4.16 0.13
N VAL A 75 -3.54 4.36 -0.46
CA VAL A 75 -4.83 4.35 0.24
C VAL A 75 -5.49 3.00 -0.03
N LEU A 76 -5.62 2.18 1.01
CA LEU A 76 -6.29 0.89 0.94
C LEU A 76 -7.73 1.04 1.40
N THR A 77 -8.67 0.82 0.49
CA THR A 77 -10.12 0.85 0.77
C THR A 77 -10.79 -0.51 0.57
N ALA A 78 -10.01 -1.57 0.30
CA ALA A 78 -10.52 -2.92 0.10
C ALA A 78 -10.29 -3.77 1.36
N PRO A 79 -11.30 -4.53 1.84
CA PRO A 79 -11.21 -5.35 3.05
C PRO A 79 -10.46 -6.67 2.79
N ASN A 80 -9.21 -6.60 2.33
CA ASN A 80 -8.41 -7.77 2.00
C ASN A 80 -7.00 -7.63 2.58
N ALA A 81 -6.60 -8.55 3.47
CA ALA A 81 -5.27 -8.55 4.07
C ALA A 81 -4.16 -8.95 3.07
N ASP A 82 -4.47 -9.82 2.10
CA ASP A 82 -3.46 -10.38 1.19
C ASP A 82 -2.83 -9.32 0.26
N VAL A 83 -3.53 -8.21 0.02
CA VAL A 83 -3.01 -7.13 -0.81
C VAL A 83 -2.01 -6.25 -0.06
N VAL A 84 -1.94 -6.31 1.28
CA VAL A 84 -1.10 -5.41 2.08
C VAL A 84 0.38 -5.62 1.77
N ASN A 85 0.87 -6.86 1.80
CA ASN A 85 2.29 -7.16 1.57
C ASN A 85 2.79 -6.71 0.18
N PRO A 86 2.10 -7.03 -0.94
CA PRO A 86 2.44 -6.49 -2.25
C PRO A 86 2.42 -4.95 -2.31
N LEU A 87 1.45 -4.29 -1.67
CA LEU A 87 1.38 -2.83 -1.64
C LEU A 87 2.53 -2.22 -0.87
N LEU A 88 2.91 -2.78 0.29
CA LEU A 88 4.08 -2.34 1.06
C LEU A 88 5.36 -2.43 0.21
N ASN A 89 5.49 -3.48 -0.60
CA ASN A 89 6.58 -3.62 -1.56
C ASN A 89 6.52 -2.61 -2.72
N GLY A 90 5.39 -1.97 -2.96
CA GLY A 90 5.22 -0.88 -3.93
C GLY A 90 5.45 0.52 -3.36
N LEU A 91 5.62 0.66 -2.04
CA LEU A 91 5.90 1.94 -1.39
C LEU A 91 7.35 2.38 -1.56
N GLU A 92 7.56 3.69 -1.63
CA GLU A 92 8.88 4.30 -1.49
C GLU A 92 9.39 4.27 -0.04
N ALA A 93 10.67 4.60 0.15
CA ALA A 93 11.23 4.72 1.48
C ALA A 93 10.48 5.81 2.28
N ARG A 94 10.01 5.46 3.49
CA ARG A 94 9.17 6.33 4.34
C ARG A 94 7.79 6.67 3.75
N GLY A 95 7.37 5.94 2.71
CA GLY A 95 6.03 5.99 2.15
C GLY A 95 4.97 5.59 3.19
N LYS A 96 3.72 5.97 2.93
CA LYS A 96 2.61 5.81 3.89
C LYS A 96 1.57 4.85 3.35
N LEU A 97 1.14 3.89 4.17
CA LEU A 97 -0.06 3.10 3.92
C LEU A 97 -1.19 3.63 4.79
N LEU A 98 -2.22 4.22 4.17
CA LEU A 98 -3.44 4.65 4.83
C LEU A 98 -4.53 3.60 4.60
N MET A 99 -4.99 2.98 5.68
CA MET A 99 -6.00 1.93 5.62
C MET A 99 -7.33 2.48 6.11
N LEU A 100 -8.36 2.41 5.25
CA LEU A 100 -9.71 2.93 5.51
C LEU A 100 -10.76 1.81 5.52
N SER A 101 -10.32 0.56 5.64
CA SER A 101 -11.15 -0.63 5.63
C SER A 101 -10.74 -1.61 6.72
N GLU A 102 -11.70 -2.39 7.21
CA GLU A 102 -11.43 -3.52 8.09
C GLU A 102 -10.71 -4.63 7.30
N LEU A 103 -9.56 -5.07 7.79
CA LEU A 103 -8.88 -6.23 7.21
C LEU A 103 -9.51 -7.51 7.74
N GLN A 104 -10.01 -8.31 6.82
CA GLN A 104 -10.56 -9.63 7.13
C GLN A 104 -9.47 -10.70 6.94
N ASN A 105 -9.53 -11.76 7.75
CA ASN A 105 -8.67 -12.93 7.67
C ASN A 105 -7.16 -12.59 7.71
N ILE A 106 -6.77 -11.72 8.65
CA ILE A 106 -5.36 -11.36 8.83
C ILE A 106 -4.57 -12.59 9.29
N ASN A 107 -3.81 -13.19 8.37
CA ASN A 107 -2.80 -14.19 8.69
C ASN A 107 -1.44 -13.50 8.79
N CYS A 108 -1.27 -12.73 9.86
CA CYS A 108 -0.02 -12.05 10.19
C CYS A 108 0.82 -12.96 11.08
N MET A 109 2.09 -13.16 10.71
CA MET A 109 3.06 -13.74 11.63
C MET A 109 3.34 -12.73 12.74
N VAL A 110 2.71 -12.93 13.90
CA VAL A 110 3.04 -12.19 15.11
C VAL A 110 4.27 -12.84 15.73
N GLU A 111 5.46 -12.34 15.39
CA GLU A 111 6.64 -12.66 16.17
C GLU A 111 6.56 -11.93 17.52
N THR A 112 6.03 -12.61 18.51
CA THR A 112 6.27 -12.25 19.90
C THR A 112 7.72 -12.60 20.19
N PHE A 113 8.62 -11.61 20.07
CA PHE A 113 9.97 -11.77 20.57
C PHE A 113 9.89 -12.06 22.06
N PRO A 114 10.16 -13.31 22.51
CA PRO A 114 10.19 -13.59 23.93
C PRO A 114 11.35 -12.78 24.49
N LEU A 115 11.09 -11.90 25.46
CA LEU A 115 12.15 -11.14 26.13
C LEU A 115 13.29 -12.06 26.61
N ALA A 116 12.95 -13.31 26.97
CA ALA A 116 13.90 -14.37 27.29
C ALA A 116 14.94 -14.63 26.19
N ARG A 117 14.52 -14.72 24.91
CA ARG A 117 15.42 -14.98 23.77
C ARG A 117 16.34 -13.80 23.47
N ALA A 118 15.88 -12.57 23.72
CA ALA A 118 16.72 -11.39 23.63
C ALA A 118 17.76 -11.40 24.77
N ASN A 119 17.35 -11.72 25.99
CA ASN A 119 18.26 -11.77 27.14
C ASN A 119 19.34 -12.86 27.00
N ASP A 120 19.02 -14.02 26.40
CA ASP A 120 19.99 -15.07 26.09
C ASP A 120 21.04 -14.64 25.05
N ALA A 121 20.66 -13.78 24.10
CA ALA A 121 21.57 -13.22 23.11
C ALA A 121 22.49 -12.14 23.71
N PHE A 122 22.01 -11.38 24.69
CA PHE A 122 22.79 -10.36 25.40
C PHE A 122 23.66 -10.94 26.54
N GLY A 123 23.21 -12.00 27.23
CA GLY A 123 23.92 -12.61 28.36
C GLY A 123 25.14 -13.46 27.97
N LYS A 124 25.23 -13.91 26.71
CA LYS A 124 26.39 -14.70 26.23
C LYS A 124 27.67 -13.87 26.00
N ASN A 125 27.58 -12.54 26.01
CA ASN A 125 28.73 -11.64 25.85
C ASN A 125 29.24 -11.05 27.17
N SER A 126 28.67 -11.40 28.33
CA SER A 126 29.00 -10.78 29.62
C SER A 126 30.11 -11.48 30.42
N HIS A 127 30.61 -12.64 29.97
CA HIS A 127 31.58 -13.45 30.71
C HIS A 127 32.88 -13.76 29.96
N LYS A 128 33.22 -12.95 28.94
CA LYS A 128 34.57 -12.92 28.36
C LYS A 128 35.17 -11.53 28.57
N ASN A 129 35.64 -11.29 29.79
CA ASN A 129 36.78 -10.44 30.11
C ASN A 129 37.26 -10.78 31.52
#